data_AF-A0A6I4MX92-F1
#
_entry.id   AF-A0A6I4MX92-F1
#
_cell.length_a   1.000
_cell.length_b   1.000
_cell.length_c   1.000
_cell.angle_alpha   90.00
_cell.angle_beta   90.00
_cell.angle_gamma   90.00
#
_symmetry.space_group_name_H-M   'P 1'
#
loop_
_entity.id
_entity.type
_entity.pdbx_description
1 polymer ?
#
loop_
_entity_poly.entity_id
_entity_poly.type
_entity_poly.pdbx_seq_one_letter_code
_entity_poly.pdbx_strand_id
1 'polypeptide(L)'
;MTTQARKQKGQARAEHRFHNPQGAEVKTRDEAFAAPQDVSAEAVSTTCKLELHNGAITFAIEVKYNPNTYPHVVTGGQITSGICGAPWDITGGLIGDNMRLDAKRTGQGSCANTITIVGEYQNPPAYRGTYGFDGATSSFKHTTKYEC
;
A
#
# COMPACT_ATOMS: atom_id res chain seq x y z
N MET A 1 -42.66 -11.28 52.07
CA MET A 1 -42.63 -12.29 50.99
C MET A 1 -43.06 -11.59 49.71
N THR A 2 -42.10 -11.01 49.00
CA THR A 2 -41.50 -11.47 47.72
C THR A 2 -42.28 -11.03 46.47
N THR A 3 -41.97 -9.81 46.03
CA THR A 3 -42.26 -9.30 44.69
C THR A 3 -41.32 -10.00 43.71
N GLN A 4 -41.84 -10.90 42.87
CA GLN A 4 -41.07 -11.52 41.81
C GLN A 4 -40.89 -10.53 40.65
N ALA A 5 -39.71 -9.93 40.56
CA ALA A 5 -39.25 -9.27 39.35
C ALA A 5 -38.95 -10.35 38.29
N ARG A 6 -39.72 -10.37 37.21
CA ARG A 6 -39.44 -11.15 36.00
C ARG A 6 -38.09 -10.70 35.44
N LYS A 7 -37.05 -11.55 35.54
CA LYS A 7 -35.78 -11.39 34.82
C LYS A 7 -36.09 -11.38 33.32
N GLN A 8 -36.03 -10.20 32.71
CA GLN A 8 -36.00 -10.07 31.26
C GLN A 8 -34.77 -10.81 30.73
N LYS A 9 -35.02 -11.62 29.69
CA LYS A 9 -34.03 -12.30 28.85
C LYS A 9 -32.80 -11.41 28.64
N GLY A 10 -31.64 -11.94 28.99
CA GLY A 10 -30.37 -11.36 28.60
C GLY A 10 -30.42 -11.08 27.10
N GLN A 11 -30.35 -9.80 26.75
CA GLN A 11 -29.99 -9.38 25.41
C GLN A 11 -28.73 -10.15 25.07
N ALA A 12 -28.79 -11.00 24.05
CA ALA A 12 -27.59 -11.51 23.40
C ALA A 12 -26.79 -10.27 23.03
N ARG A 13 -25.76 -9.98 23.82
CA ARG A 13 -24.78 -8.94 23.54
C ARG A 13 -24.28 -9.33 22.16
N ALA A 14 -24.62 -8.55 21.13
CA ALA A 14 -24.05 -8.76 19.82
C ALA A 14 -22.54 -8.89 20.06
N GLU A 15 -21.96 -10.07 19.83
CA GLU A 15 -20.54 -10.24 19.99
C GLU A 15 -19.91 -9.34 18.94
N HIS A 16 -19.35 -8.21 19.39
CA HIS A 16 -18.64 -7.31 18.50
C HIS A 16 -17.45 -8.08 17.95
N ARG A 17 -17.57 -8.55 16.70
CA ARG A 17 -16.46 -9.13 15.97
C ARG A 17 -15.51 -8.00 15.60
N PHE A 18 -14.28 -8.09 16.06
CA PHE A 18 -13.23 -7.17 15.68
C PHE A 18 -12.50 -7.77 14.48
N HIS A 19 -12.13 -6.96 13.49
CA HIS A 19 -11.31 -7.41 12.37
C HIS A 19 -10.02 -6.60 12.34
N ASN A 20 -8.89 -7.28 12.16
CA ASN A 20 -7.61 -6.61 11.97
C ASN A 20 -7.46 -6.08 10.52
N PRO A 21 -6.40 -5.33 10.19
CA PRO A 21 -6.18 -4.82 8.84
C PRO A 21 -6.02 -5.90 7.76
N GLN A 22 -5.73 -7.14 8.14
CA GLN A 22 -5.69 -8.31 7.27
C GLN A 22 -7.09 -8.90 7.01
N GLY A 23 -8.14 -8.40 7.68
CA GLY A 23 -9.52 -8.89 7.59
C GLY A 23 -9.84 -10.07 8.53
N ALA A 24 -8.85 -10.56 9.29
CA ALA A 24 -9.03 -11.66 10.22
C ALA A 24 -9.78 -11.22 11.47
N GLU A 25 -10.68 -12.07 11.97
CA GLU A 25 -11.40 -11.81 13.21
C GLU A 25 -10.47 -11.93 14.42
N VAL A 26 -10.46 -10.90 15.27
CA VAL A 26 -9.63 -10.80 16.48
C VAL A 26 -10.51 -10.65 17.71
N LYS A 27 -9.96 -10.97 18.89
CA LYS A 27 -10.72 -11.07 20.13
C LYS A 27 -10.93 -9.70 20.77
N THR A 28 -10.05 -8.75 20.48
CA THR A 28 -10.05 -7.44 21.13
C THR A 28 -10.00 -6.30 20.13
N ARG A 29 -10.49 -5.14 20.57
CA ARG A 29 -10.36 -3.90 19.82
C ARG A 29 -8.89 -3.53 19.60
N ASP A 30 -8.04 -3.68 20.60
CA ASP A 30 -6.65 -3.28 20.51
C ASP A 30 -5.88 -4.12 19.48
N GLU A 31 -6.17 -5.42 19.38
CA GLU A 31 -5.63 -6.28 18.31
C GLU A 31 -6.08 -5.84 16.91
N ALA A 32 -7.29 -5.27 16.78
CA ALA A 32 -7.79 -4.77 15.50
C ALA A 32 -7.11 -3.47 15.04
N PHE A 33 -6.57 -2.68 15.96
CA PHE A 33 -5.91 -1.39 15.67
C PHE A 33 -4.39 -1.40 15.91
N ALA A 34 -3.79 -2.56 16.16
CA ALA A 34 -2.35 -2.69 16.32
C ALA A 34 -1.61 -2.28 15.02
N ALA A 35 -0.43 -1.70 15.18
CA ALA A 35 0.39 -1.29 14.02
C ALA A 35 0.71 -2.51 13.15
N PRO A 36 0.57 -2.41 11.81
CA PRO A 36 0.86 -3.52 10.91
C PRO A 36 2.37 -3.77 10.88
N GLN A 37 2.84 -4.74 11.67
CA GLN A 37 4.25 -5.14 11.66
C GLN A 37 4.55 -6.14 10.54
N ASP A 38 3.57 -6.96 10.13
CA ASP A 38 3.73 -7.95 9.07
C ASP A 38 2.41 -8.14 8.31
N VAL A 39 2.33 -7.60 7.10
CA VAL A 39 1.17 -7.80 6.21
C VAL A 39 1.46 -9.04 5.36
N SER A 40 0.85 -10.17 5.71
CA SER A 40 0.98 -11.43 4.96
C SER A 40 0.10 -11.46 3.70
N ALA A 41 0.35 -12.45 2.82
CA ALA A 41 -0.24 -12.60 1.49
C ALA A 41 -1.78 -12.77 1.43
N GLU A 42 -2.47 -12.81 2.57
CA GLU A 42 -3.94 -12.89 2.65
C GLU A 42 -4.60 -11.51 2.87
N ALA A 43 -3.83 -10.43 2.87
CA ALA A 43 -4.37 -9.09 3.03
C ALA A 43 -5.35 -8.72 1.92
N VAL A 44 -6.48 -8.12 2.31
CA VAL A 44 -7.39 -7.42 1.38
C VAL A 44 -6.54 -6.49 0.51
N SER A 45 -6.68 -6.61 -0.81
CA SER A 45 -5.87 -5.87 -1.78
C SER A 45 -6.77 -5.17 -2.78
N THR A 46 -6.52 -3.89 -3.00
CA THR A 46 -7.12 -3.10 -4.08
C THR A 46 -6.02 -2.53 -4.97
N THR A 47 -6.41 -2.08 -6.16
CA THR A 47 -5.47 -1.59 -7.17
C THR A 47 -5.68 -0.11 -7.45
N CYS A 48 -4.61 0.66 -7.55
CA CYS A 48 -4.62 1.99 -8.14
C CYS A 48 -3.62 2.07 -9.30
N LYS A 49 -3.91 2.96 -10.25
CA LYS A 49 -3.01 3.30 -11.34
C LYS A 49 -2.37 4.64 -11.06
N LEU A 50 -1.06 4.71 -11.32
CA LEU A 50 -0.25 5.89 -11.14
C LEU A 50 0.57 6.14 -12.41
N GLU A 51 0.74 7.40 -12.76
CA GLU A 51 1.71 7.82 -13.76
C GLU A 51 2.80 8.65 -13.12
N LEU A 52 4.05 8.23 -13.28
CA LEU A 52 5.22 9.02 -12.87
C LEU A 52 5.77 9.78 -14.06
N HIS A 53 5.93 11.09 -13.91
CA HIS A 53 6.44 12.00 -14.94
C HIS A 53 7.78 12.62 -14.52
N ASN A 54 8.78 12.50 -15.38
CA ASN A 54 10.09 13.16 -15.24
C ASN A 54 10.48 13.85 -16.56
N GLY A 55 9.73 14.88 -16.95
CA GLY A 55 9.95 15.65 -18.16
C GLY A 55 9.71 14.83 -19.43
N ALA A 56 10.73 14.11 -19.90
CA ALA A 56 10.69 13.32 -21.14
C ALA A 56 10.25 11.86 -20.95
N ILE A 57 10.12 11.40 -19.70
CA ILE A 57 9.82 10.00 -19.38
C ILE A 57 8.54 9.91 -18.56
N THR A 58 7.67 8.97 -18.95
CA THR A 58 6.46 8.60 -18.21
C THR A 58 6.51 7.12 -17.84
N PHE A 59 6.27 6.78 -16.58
CA PHE A 59 6.14 5.40 -16.14
C PHE A 59 4.67 5.12 -15.88
N ALA A 60 4.14 4.05 -16.47
CA ALA A 60 2.83 3.51 -16.11
C ALA A 60 3.01 2.50 -14.97
N ILE A 61 2.34 2.76 -13.84
CA ILE A 61 2.50 2.01 -12.60
C ILE A 61 1.12 1.52 -12.14
N GLU A 62 0.98 0.22 -11.96
CA GLU A 62 -0.17 -0.38 -11.29
C GLU A 62 0.26 -0.83 -9.89
N VAL A 63 -0.31 -0.25 -8.83
CA VAL A 63 0.04 -0.60 -7.45
C VAL A 63 -1.10 -1.35 -6.79
N LYS A 64 -0.77 -2.46 -6.14
CA LYS A 64 -1.68 -3.20 -5.26
C LYS A 64 -1.37 -2.85 -3.82
N TYR A 65 -2.37 -2.45 -3.05
CA TYR A 65 -2.20 -2.05 -1.65
C TYR A 65 -3.35 -2.53 -0.77
N ASN A 66 -3.09 -2.61 0.54
CA ASN A 66 -4.11 -2.92 1.52
C ASN A 66 -4.90 -1.66 1.91
N PRO A 67 -6.19 -1.55 1.58
CA PRO A 67 -7.00 -0.37 1.88
C PRO A 67 -7.32 -0.23 3.38
N ASN A 68 -7.13 -1.27 4.19
CA ASN A 68 -7.45 -1.28 5.62
C ASN A 68 -6.30 -0.77 6.52
N THR A 69 -5.15 -0.42 5.96
CA THR A 69 -4.03 0.16 6.72
C THR A 69 -3.84 1.63 6.39
N TYR A 70 -3.31 2.44 7.31
CA TYR A 70 -2.79 3.77 7.01
C TYR A 70 -1.43 3.99 7.72
N PRO A 71 -0.34 4.32 6.99
CA PRO A 71 -0.25 4.38 5.53
C PRO A 71 -0.62 3.04 4.86
N HIS A 72 -1.14 3.11 3.65
CA HIS A 72 -1.56 1.94 2.87
C HIS A 72 -0.34 1.09 2.53
N VAL A 73 -0.30 -0.15 3.01
CA VAL A 73 0.82 -1.06 2.75
C VAL A 73 0.70 -1.60 1.33
N VAL A 74 1.76 -1.41 0.54
CA VAL A 74 1.83 -1.94 -0.82
C VAL A 74 2.13 -3.43 -0.75
N THR A 75 1.25 -4.21 -1.37
CA THR A 75 1.28 -5.68 -1.39
C THR A 75 1.77 -6.24 -2.71
N GLY A 76 1.88 -5.40 -3.75
CA GLY A 76 2.44 -5.79 -5.03
C GLY A 76 2.15 -4.77 -6.13
N GLY A 77 2.24 -5.20 -7.39
CA GLY A 77 1.95 -4.37 -8.55
C GLY A 77 3.05 -4.46 -9.61
N GLN A 78 2.99 -3.59 -10.61
CA GLN A 78 3.96 -3.58 -11.70
C GLN A 78 4.18 -2.17 -12.28
N ILE A 79 5.43 -1.86 -12.61
CA ILE A 79 5.80 -0.74 -13.47
C ILE A 79 5.92 -1.30 -14.89
N THR A 80 4.97 -0.97 -15.75
CA THR A 80 4.80 -1.61 -17.07
C THR A 80 5.56 -0.90 -18.19
N SER A 81 5.89 0.39 -18.02
CA SER A 81 6.60 1.19 -19.03
C SER A 81 7.45 2.29 -18.40
N GLY A 82 8.27 2.96 -19.23
CA GLY A 82 8.96 4.21 -18.90
C GLY A 82 10.47 4.16 -19.05
N ILE A 83 11.14 3.16 -18.48
CA ILE A 83 12.61 3.06 -18.56
C ILE A 83 13.08 1.68 -18.97
N CYS A 84 14.35 1.62 -19.40
CA CYS A 84 15.04 0.39 -19.73
C CYS A 84 14.80 -0.69 -18.67
N GLY A 85 14.35 -1.86 -19.13
CA GLY A 85 14.20 -3.04 -18.29
C GLY A 85 12.80 -3.30 -17.77
N ALA A 86 11.80 -2.44 -18.05
CA ALA A 86 10.40 -2.76 -17.80
C ALA A 86 10.00 -4.10 -18.47
N PRO A 87 9.13 -4.90 -17.85
CA PRO A 87 8.38 -4.59 -16.63
C PRO A 87 9.17 -4.82 -15.31
N TRP A 88 8.80 -4.06 -14.28
CA TRP A 88 9.33 -4.21 -12.91
C TRP A 88 8.21 -4.60 -11.96
N ASP A 89 8.39 -5.67 -11.20
CA ASP A 89 7.42 -6.11 -10.20
C ASP A 89 7.60 -5.31 -8.91
N ILE A 90 6.52 -4.69 -8.43
CA ILE A 90 6.52 -3.99 -7.16
C ILE A 90 6.50 -5.03 -6.05
N THR A 91 7.51 -4.97 -5.20
CA THR A 91 7.76 -5.95 -4.13
C THR A 91 7.39 -5.44 -2.74
N GLY A 92 7.12 -4.13 -2.61
CA GLY A 92 6.73 -3.53 -1.35
C GLY A 92 6.70 -2.02 -1.42
N GLY A 93 6.36 -1.40 -0.30
CA GLY A 93 6.20 0.04 -0.22
C GLY A 93 5.03 0.48 0.66
N LEU A 94 4.75 1.78 0.60
CA LEU A 94 3.70 2.45 1.35
C LEU A 94 3.11 3.56 0.47
N ILE A 95 1.80 3.80 0.59
CA ILE A 95 1.10 4.96 -0.01
C ILE A 95 0.31 5.67 1.09
N GLY A 96 0.50 6.98 1.22
CA GLY A 96 -0.19 7.82 2.21
C GLY A 96 0.29 9.27 2.06
N ASP A 97 0.62 9.94 3.17
CA ASP A 97 1.31 11.24 3.16
C ASP A 97 2.69 11.15 2.48
N ASN A 98 3.34 9.98 2.60
CA ASN A 98 4.52 9.62 1.85
C ASN A 98 4.22 8.41 0.96
N MET A 99 4.83 8.40 -0.22
CA MET A 99 4.87 7.25 -1.12
C MET A 99 6.28 6.67 -1.11
N ARG A 100 6.37 5.35 -0.99
CA ARG A 100 7.56 4.56 -1.31
C ARG A 100 7.11 3.36 -2.12
N LEU A 101 7.74 3.10 -3.26
CA LEU A 101 7.56 1.88 -4.05
C LEU A 101 8.93 1.26 -4.31
N ASP A 102 9.08 -0.01 -3.92
CA ASP A 102 10.28 -0.79 -4.19
C ASP A 102 9.94 -1.86 -5.24
N ALA A 103 10.62 -1.84 -6.38
CA ALA A 103 10.35 -2.77 -7.47
C ALA A 103 11.62 -3.47 -7.95
N LYS A 104 11.45 -4.71 -8.41
CA LYS A 104 12.49 -5.57 -8.97
C LYS A 104 12.23 -5.85 -10.43
N ARG A 105 13.29 -5.86 -11.21
CA ARG A 105 13.21 -6.16 -12.63
C ARG A 105 12.90 -7.65 -12.86
N THR A 106 12.02 -7.94 -13.81
CA THR A 106 11.66 -9.32 -14.19
C THR A 106 12.60 -9.92 -15.26
N GLY A 107 13.24 -9.08 -16.06
CA GLY A 107 14.10 -9.50 -17.19
C GLY A 107 15.61 -9.43 -16.92
N GLN A 108 16.39 -10.05 -17.81
CA GLN A 108 17.86 -10.02 -17.81
C GLN A 108 18.41 -8.86 -18.66
N GLY A 109 19.61 -8.36 -18.36
CA GLY A 109 20.31 -7.35 -19.18
C GLY A 109 21.19 -6.42 -18.36
N SER A 110 21.68 -5.34 -18.98
CA SER A 110 22.62 -4.38 -18.37
C SER A 110 21.95 -3.28 -17.53
N CYS A 111 20.62 -3.17 -17.57
CA CYS A 111 19.88 -2.20 -16.78
C CYS A 111 19.74 -2.67 -15.32
N ALA A 112 19.58 -1.72 -14.40
CA ALA A 112 19.55 -2.00 -12.97
C ALA A 112 18.51 -3.07 -12.57
N ASN A 113 18.71 -3.70 -11.43
CA ASN A 113 17.86 -4.80 -10.96
C ASN A 113 16.74 -4.34 -10.03
N THR A 114 16.92 -3.19 -9.35
CA THR A 114 15.92 -2.61 -8.46
C THR A 114 15.73 -1.13 -8.75
N ILE A 115 14.53 -0.65 -8.46
CA ILE A 115 14.17 0.77 -8.47
C ILE A 115 13.41 1.07 -7.19
N THR A 116 13.75 2.20 -6.56
CA THR A 116 12.99 2.78 -5.46
C THR A 116 12.43 4.11 -5.90
N ILE A 117 11.12 4.29 -5.76
CA ILE A 117 10.41 5.54 -6.01
C ILE A 117 9.95 6.07 -4.67
N VAL A 118 10.31 7.31 -4.34
CA VAL A 118 9.81 8.00 -3.15
C VAL A 118 9.12 9.30 -3.53
N GLY A 119 8.14 9.72 -2.74
CA GLY A 119 7.50 11.00 -2.93
C GLY A 119 6.72 11.46 -1.71
N GLU A 120 6.53 12.76 -1.62
CA GLU A 120 5.71 13.44 -0.62
C GLU A 120 4.41 13.88 -1.28
N TYR A 121 3.28 13.66 -0.59
CA TYR A 121 1.97 14.05 -1.08
C TYR A 121 1.90 15.56 -1.34
N GLN A 122 1.25 15.95 -2.43
CA GLN A 122 0.96 17.33 -2.81
C GLN A 122 -0.52 17.44 -3.20
N ASN A 123 -1.08 18.65 -3.08
CA ASN A 123 -2.42 18.98 -3.52
C ASN A 123 -2.34 19.86 -4.80
N PRO A 124 -3.03 19.56 -5.91
CA PRO A 124 -3.96 18.44 -6.16
C PRO A 124 -3.29 17.06 -6.06
N PRO A 125 -4.05 15.97 -5.77
CA PRO A 125 -3.51 14.66 -5.40
C PRO A 125 -2.39 14.15 -6.31
N ALA A 126 -1.16 14.27 -5.82
CA ALA A 126 0.05 13.87 -6.52
C ALA A 126 1.17 13.59 -5.51
N TYR A 127 2.26 12.98 -5.96
CA TYR A 127 3.49 12.83 -5.20
C TYR A 127 4.63 13.54 -5.90
N ARG A 128 5.33 14.41 -5.20
CA ARG A 128 6.59 15.00 -5.68
C ARG A 128 7.75 14.30 -4.98
N GLY A 129 8.73 13.84 -5.73
CA GLY A 129 9.89 13.22 -5.11
C GLY A 129 10.97 12.81 -6.09
N THR A 130 11.64 11.70 -5.77
CA THR A 130 12.71 11.14 -6.57
C THR A 130 12.52 9.65 -6.80
N TYR A 131 13.08 9.14 -7.90
CA TYR A 131 13.32 7.72 -8.07
C TYR A 131 14.82 7.49 -8.29
N GLY A 132 15.28 6.30 -7.91
CA GLY A 132 16.67 5.89 -8.04
C GLY A 132 16.77 4.38 -8.22
N PHE A 133 17.94 3.93 -8.69
CA PHE A 133 18.25 2.51 -8.89
C PHE A 133 19.29 2.08 -7.86
N ASP A 134 19.21 0.86 -7.30
CA ASP A 134 20.27 0.42 -6.38
C ASP A 134 21.63 0.40 -7.08
N GLY A 135 22.66 0.82 -6.35
CA GLY A 135 24.03 0.94 -6.84
C GLY A 135 24.29 2.20 -7.67
N ALA A 136 23.28 3.02 -7.95
CA ALA A 136 23.46 4.32 -8.59
C ALA A 136 23.60 5.44 -7.54
N THR A 137 24.51 6.39 -7.80
CA THR A 137 24.64 7.62 -7.01
C THR A 137 23.66 8.71 -7.43
N SER A 138 22.96 8.51 -8.55
CA SER A 138 22.02 9.46 -9.12
C SER A 138 20.58 9.15 -8.70
N SER A 139 19.82 10.21 -8.46
CA SER A 139 18.36 10.16 -8.32
C SER A 139 17.73 11.19 -9.25
N PHE A 140 16.51 10.90 -9.68
CA PHE A 140 15.81 11.67 -10.69
C PHE A 140 14.51 12.22 -10.11
N LYS A 141 14.30 13.53 -10.23
CA LYS A 141 13.07 14.17 -9.75
C LYS A 141 11.88 13.68 -10.56
N HIS A 142 10.72 13.60 -9.93
CA HIS A 142 9.49 13.24 -10.63
C HIS A 142 8.25 13.86 -9.97
N THR A 143 7.15 13.78 -10.70
CA THR A 143 5.80 13.96 -10.18
C THR A 143 4.98 12.73 -10.53
N THR A 144 4.47 12.02 -9.53
CA THR A 144 3.54 10.90 -9.70
C THR A 144 2.10 11.37 -9.50
N LYS A 145 1.19 10.97 -10.36
CA LYS A 145 -0.24 11.32 -10.31
C LYS A 145 -1.09 10.06 -10.34
N TYR A 146 -2.27 10.12 -9.74
CA TYR A 146 -3.28 9.07 -9.91
C TYR A 146 -3.88 9.14 -11.32
N GLU A 147 -4.05 7.98 -11.94
CA GLU A 147 -4.81 7.80 -13.17
C GLU A 147 -6.21 7.30 -12.80
N CYS A 148 -7.24 8.05 -13.19
CA CYS A 148 -8.65 7.79 -12.87
C CYS A 148 -9.40 7.21 -14.07
#